data_AF-A0A962YBV1-F1
#
_entry.id   AF-A0A962YBV1-F1
#
_cell.length_a   1.000
_cell.length_b   1.000
_cell.length_c   1.000
_cell.angle_alpha   90.00
_cell.angle_beta   90.00
_cell.angle_gamma   90.00
#
_symmetry.space_group_name_H-M   'P 1'
#
loop_
_entity.id
_entity.type
_entity.pdbx_description
1 polymer ?
#
loop_
_entity_poly.entity_id
_entity_poly.type
_entity_poly.pdbx_seq_one_letter_code
_entity_poly.pdbx_strand_id
1 'polypeptide(L)' 'IPALERDILVVKSTNHFYKGFAAISQDILYVETPGVYPSDYHSTEFRKVRRPLRPLDTISWEDVEQHQTF' A
#
# COMPACT_ATOMS: atom_id res chain seq x y z
N ILE A 1 10.68 21.64 15.12
CA ILE A 1 9.33 21.84 15.68
C ILE A 1 8.86 20.49 16.20
N PRO A 2 8.57 20.36 17.50
CA PRO A 2 8.17 19.09 18.11
C PRO A 2 6.89 18.51 17.51
N ALA A 3 6.83 17.19 17.41
CA ALA A 3 5.68 16.47 16.88
C ALA A 3 4.41 16.72 17.71
N LEU A 4 4.53 16.73 19.05
CA LEU A 4 3.40 16.86 19.97
C LEU A 4 2.78 18.27 20.00
N GLU A 5 3.40 19.26 19.35
CA GLU A 5 2.87 20.62 19.24
C GLU A 5 2.03 20.83 17.98
N ARG A 6 1.74 19.76 17.22
CA ARG A 6 0.99 19.84 15.96
C ARG A 6 -0.38 19.20 16.11
N ASP A 7 -1.39 19.88 15.57
CA ASP A 7 -2.75 19.35 15.50
C ASP A 7 -2.85 18.15 14.55
N ILE A 8 -2.00 18.10 13.51
CA ILE A 8 -1.99 17.04 12.50
C ILE A 8 -0.56 16.56 12.24
N LEU A 9 -0.39 15.23 12.22
CA LEU A 9 0.79 14.55 11.71
C LEU A 9 0.44 13.71 10.48
N VAL A 10 1.30 13.79 9.46
CA VAL A 10 1.23 12.91 8.29
C VAL A 10 2.36 11.91 8.37
N VAL A 11 2.03 10.63 8.44
CA VAL A 11 3.02 9.55 8.49
C VAL A 11 3.07 8.83 7.15
N LYS A 12 4.25 8.79 6.52
CA LYS A 12 4.48 8.03 5.29
C LYS A 12 4.66 6.54 5.61
N SER A 13 3.60 5.88 6.05
CA SER A 13 3.56 4.44 6.32
C SER A 13 2.11 3.96 6.27
N THR A 14 1.90 2.76 5.74
CA THR A 14 0.57 2.14 5.72
C THR A 14 0.27 1.39 7.02
N ASN A 15 1.20 0.55 7.52
CA ASN A 15 0.87 -0.32 8.67
C ASN A 15 1.78 -0.12 9.89
N HIS A 16 3.09 0.08 9.67
CA HIS A 16 4.07 0.03 10.76
C HIS A 16 3.96 1.19 11.74
N PHE A 17 3.39 2.34 11.33
CA PHE A 17 3.25 3.50 12.21
C PHE A 17 2.27 3.28 13.36
N TYR A 18 1.25 2.43 13.17
CA TYR A 18 0.12 2.35 14.10
C TYR A 18 0.58 2.12 15.55
N LYS A 19 1.47 1.14 15.77
CA LYS A 19 1.99 0.81 17.10
C LYS A 19 2.70 1.98 17.78
N GLY A 20 3.40 2.83 17.02
CA GLY A 20 4.16 3.97 17.56
C GLY A 20 3.30 5.19 17.85
N PHE A 21 2.19 5.37 17.12
CA PHE A 21 1.41 6.61 17.15
C PHE A 21 0.02 6.47 17.77
N ALA A 22 -0.53 5.25 17.89
CA ALA A 22 -1.86 5.03 18.46
C ALA A 22 -1.99 5.52 19.91
N ALA A 23 -0.92 5.46 20.71
CA ALA A 23 -0.96 5.92 22.10
C ALA A 23 -0.92 7.45 22.26
N ILE A 24 -0.55 8.19 21.20
CA ILE A 24 -0.36 9.65 21.24
C ILE A 24 -1.29 10.40 20.28
N SER A 25 -2.22 9.68 19.63
CA SER A 25 -3.17 10.24 18.67
C SER A 25 -4.58 10.02 19.18
N GLN A 26 -5.46 11.02 19.03
CA GLN A 26 -6.88 10.86 19.33
C GLN A 26 -7.56 10.00 18.25
N ASP A 27 -7.26 10.27 16.99
CA ASP A 27 -7.81 9.56 15.83
C ASP A 27 -6.68 9.20 14.85
N ILE A 28 -6.84 8.06 14.16
CA ILE A 28 -5.97 7.64 13.07
C ILE A 28 -6.80 7.56 11.80
N LEU A 29 -6.44 8.41 10.83
CA LEU A 29 -7.11 8.47 9.53
C LEU A 29 -6.20 7.86 8.46
N TYR A 30 -6.73 6.84 7.78
CA TYR A 30 -6.11 6.28 6.59
C TYR A 30 -6.58 7.07 5.38
N VAL A 31 -5.64 7.65 4.63
CA VAL A 31 -5.93 8.52 3.50
C VAL A 31 -5.32 7.91 2.24
N GLU A 32 -6.13 7.80 1.19
CA GLU A 32 -5.63 7.50 -0.14
C GLU A 32 -4.90 8.71 -0.71
N THR A 33 -3.66 8.51 -1.15
CA THR A 33 -2.82 9.58 -1.71
C THR A 33 -2.30 9.17 -3.08
N PRO A 34 -2.20 10.11 -4.04
CA PRO A 34 -1.54 9.81 -5.31
C PRO A 34 -0.05 9.51 -5.08
N GLY A 35 0.52 8.63 -5.90
CA GLY A 35 1.96 8.36 -5.83
C GLY A 35 2.37 7.02 -6.44
N VAL A 36 3.65 6.69 -6.21
CA VAL A 36 4.30 5.48 -6.74
C VAL A 36 3.83 4.17 -6.11
N TYR A 37 3.00 4.25 -5.07
CA TYR A 37 2.41 3.09 -4.39
C TYR A 37 0.89 3.25 -4.36
N PRO A 38 0.22 3.05 -5.50
CA PRO A 38 -1.23 3.16 -5.58
C PRO A 38 -1.92 1.95 -4.97
N SER A 39 -3.14 2.16 -4.46
CA SER A 39 -4.03 1.08 -4.04
C SER A 39 -4.54 0.26 -5.25
N ASP A 40 -4.72 0.92 -6.39
CA ASP A 40 -5.04 0.26 -7.66
C ASP A 40 -3.77 -0.04 -8.46
N TYR A 41 -3.44 -1.32 -8.58
CA TYR A 41 -2.28 -1.76 -9.36
C TYR A 41 -2.41 -1.41 -10.85
N HIS A 42 -3.61 -1.31 -11.41
CA HIS A 42 -3.80 -0.99 -12.83
C HIS A 42 -3.43 0.46 -13.17
N SER A 43 -3.32 1.34 -12.16
CA SER A 43 -2.91 2.73 -12.36
C SER A 43 -1.41 2.88 -12.67
N THR A 44 -0.63 1.80 -12.51
CA THR A 44 0.81 1.77 -12.82
C THR A 44 1.07 0.97 -14.10
N GLU A 45 1.79 1.58 -15.05
CA GLU A 45 2.22 0.91 -16.28
C GLU A 45 3.43 -0.02 -16.03
N PHE A 46 3.20 -1.23 -15.53
CA PHE A 46 4.26 -2.19 -15.25
C PHE A 46 4.88 -2.78 -16.53
N ARG A 47 6.11 -2.37 -16.86
CA ARG A 47 6.81 -2.84 -18.08
C ARG A 47 7.70 -4.08 -17.91
N LYS A 48 8.06 -4.42 -16.67
CA LYS A 48 9.04 -5.48 -16.35
C LYS A 48 8.50 -6.59 -15.46
N VAL A 49 7.19 -6.59 -15.22
CA VAL A 49 6.55 -7.59 -14.37
C VAL A 49 6.38 -8.88 -15.17
N ARG A 50 6.65 -10.03 -14.55
CA ARG A 50 6.36 -11.34 -15.15
C ARG A 50 4.86 -11.50 -15.31
N ARG A 51 4.43 -12.03 -16.46
CA ARG A 51 3.04 -12.28 -16.82
C ARG A 51 2.85 -13.79 -17.03
N PRO A 52 1.66 -14.36 -16.79
CA PRO A 52 0.49 -13.65 -16.26
C PRO A 52 0.60 -13.42 -14.74
N LEU A 53 0.01 -12.34 -14.23
CA LEU A 53 0.00 -11.96 -12.83
C LEU A 53 -1.35 -11.34 -12.43
N ARG A 54 -2.08 -12.02 -11.56
CA ARG A 54 -3.24 -11.46 -10.87
C ARG A 54 -2.82 -10.39 -9.85
N PRO A 55 -3.54 -9.26 -9.66
CA PRO A 55 -4.81 -8.86 -10.29
C PRO A 55 -4.67 -8.21 -11.67
N LEU A 56 -3.43 -7.97 -12.12
CA LEU A 56 -3.18 -7.19 -13.33
C LEU A 56 -3.64 -7.89 -14.62
N ASP A 57 -3.69 -9.22 -14.63
CA ASP A 57 -4.26 -10.04 -15.70
C ASP A 57 -5.42 -10.90 -15.15
N THR A 58 -6.42 -11.15 -16.00
CA THR A 58 -7.57 -12.01 -15.66
C THR A 58 -7.22 -13.48 -15.83
N ILE A 59 -6.64 -14.08 -14.79
CA ILE A 59 -6.31 -15.52 -14.71
C ILE A 59 -7.01 -16.19 -13.54
N SER A 60 -7.25 -17.51 -13.62
CA SER A 60 -7.84 -18.27 -12.51
C SER A 60 -6.84 -18.46 -11.37
N TRP A 61 -7.30 -18.89 -10.19
CA TRP A 61 -6.39 -19.19 -9.08
C TRP A 61 -5.51 -20.41 -9.37
N GLU A 62 -6.05 -21.41 -10.07
CA GLU A 62 -5.31 -22.60 -10.50
C GLU A 62 -4.15 -22.22 -11.43
N ASP A 63 -4.36 -21.24 -12.32
CA ASP A 63 -3.30 -20.74 -13.22
C ASP A 63 -2.20 -19.98 -12.46
N VAL A 64 -2.56 -19.24 -11.41
CA VAL A 64 -1.60 -18.48 -10.59
C VAL A 64 -0.55 -19.40 -9.96
N GLU A 65 -1.00 -20.49 -9.33
CA GLU A 65 -0.12 -21.43 -8.62
C GLU A 65 0.91 -22.09 -9.56
N GLN A 66 0.49 -22.39 -10.79
CA GLN A 66 1.36 -23.01 -11.79
C GLN A 66 2.43 -22.05 -12.34
N HIS A 67 2.16 -20.75 -12.33
CA HIS A 67 3.04 -19.74 -12.95
C HIS A 67 3.83 -18.91 -11.92
N GLN A 68 3.52 -18.99 -10.64
CA GLN A 68 4.27 -18.37 -9.54
C GLN A 68 5.30 -19.33 -8.93
N THR A 69 6.30 -19.72 -9.73
CA THR A 69 7.52 -20.32 -9.19
C THR A 69 8.44 -19.20 -8.72
N PHE A 70 8.74 -19.18 -7.42
CA PHE A 70 9.73 -18.29 -6.79
C PHE A 70 11.15 -18.80 -7.01
#